data_AF-A0A0X3AMU8-F1
#
_entry.id   AF-A0A0X3AMU8-F1
#
_cell.length_a   1.000
_cell.length_b   1.000
_cell.length_c   1.000
_cell.angle_alpha   90.00
_cell.angle_beta   90.00
_cell.angle_gamma   90.00
#
_symmetry.space_group_name_H-M   'P 1'
#
loop_
_entity.id
_entity.type
_entity.pdbx_description
1 polymer ?
#
loop_
_entity_poly.entity_id
_entity_poly.type
_entity_poly.pdbx_seq_one_letter_code
_entity_poly.pdbx_strand_id
1 'polypeptide(L)'
;MMIQNFDNVILENLGFEPLEFDRDYFQWTYQFKKNNLKLDFTYSIDKIISTYLYFNEILIASNFASGLSELSIENNIIIATLSTDKLYRKLKLAPYNITIKWSDEFIL
;
A
#
# COMPACT_ATOMS: atom_id res chain seq x y z
N MET A 1 9.20 -8.34 5.81
CA MET A 1 10.24 -7.31 6.07
C MET A 1 9.73 -6.33 7.14
N MET A 2 10.61 -5.65 7.88
CA MET A 2 10.19 -4.63 8.87
C MET A 2 9.57 -3.44 8.13
N ILE A 3 8.43 -2.89 8.59
CA ILE A 3 7.76 -1.73 7.97
C ILE A 3 8.69 -0.50 7.93
N GLN A 4 9.59 -0.42 8.91
CA GLN A 4 10.66 0.56 8.96
C GLN A 4 11.61 0.34 7.77
N ASN A 5 11.82 1.40 6.98
CA ASN A 5 12.64 1.44 5.77
C ASN A 5 11.98 0.87 4.50
N PHE A 6 10.67 0.59 4.50
CA PHE A 6 10.00 0.11 3.27
C PHE A 6 10.05 1.15 2.14
N ASP A 7 10.24 2.42 2.46
CA ASP A 7 10.42 3.51 1.51
C ASP A 7 11.68 3.34 0.65
N ASN A 8 12.79 2.95 1.28
CA ASN A 8 14.02 2.60 0.56
C ASN A 8 13.79 1.39 -0.36
N VAL A 9 13.02 0.41 0.10
CA VAL A 9 12.72 -0.81 -0.67
C VAL A 9 11.89 -0.48 -1.91
N ILE A 10 10.89 0.42 -1.80
CA ILE A 10 10.13 0.92 -2.96
C ILE A 10 11.06 1.64 -3.93
N LEU A 11 11.93 2.52 -3.43
CA LEU A 11 12.86 3.27 -4.28
C LEU A 11 13.81 2.33 -5.04
N GLU A 12 14.43 1.38 -4.34
CA GLU A 12 15.41 0.45 -4.92
C GLU A 12 14.80 -0.52 -5.93
N ASN A 13 13.58 -1.03 -5.67
CA ASN A 13 12.96 -2.05 -6.51
C ASN A 13 12.06 -1.48 -7.60
N LEU A 14 11.46 -0.31 -7.37
CA LEU A 14 10.44 0.27 -8.26
C LEU A 14 10.79 1.68 -8.75
N GLY A 15 11.78 2.35 -8.16
CA GLY A 15 12.19 3.70 -8.54
C GLY A 15 11.18 4.79 -8.17
N PHE A 16 10.26 4.54 -7.24
CA PHE A 16 9.29 5.54 -6.79
C PHE A 16 9.75 6.19 -5.48
N GLU A 17 9.72 7.52 -5.46
CA GLU A 17 9.81 8.31 -4.24
C GLU A 17 8.42 8.56 -3.66
N PRO A 18 8.28 8.74 -2.33
CA PRO A 18 7.03 9.16 -1.74
C PRO A 18 6.63 10.56 -2.26
N LEU A 19 5.34 10.74 -2.53
CA LEU A 19 4.78 12.07 -2.79
C LEU A 19 4.86 12.94 -1.52
N GLU A 20 4.62 12.31 -0.37
CA GLU A 20 4.58 12.97 0.93
C GLU A 20 5.09 12.03 2.02
N PHE A 21 5.79 12.60 3.01
CA PHE A 21 6.15 11.96 4.25
C PHE A 21 5.69 12.81 5.43
N ASP A 22 4.73 12.29 6.20
CA ASP A 22 4.24 12.89 7.43
C ASP A 22 5.11 12.41 8.60
N ARG A 23 5.80 13.35 9.24
CA ARG A 23 6.75 13.09 10.33
C ARG A 23 6.09 12.81 11.66
N ASP A 24 4.89 13.35 11.87
CA ASP A 24 4.20 13.23 13.16
C ASP A 24 3.64 11.81 13.32
N TYR A 25 3.23 11.20 12.21
CA TYR A 25 2.69 9.84 12.15
C TYR A 25 3.64 8.82 11.51
N PHE A 26 4.84 9.24 11.09
CA PHE A 26 5.78 8.45 10.30
C PHE A 26 5.05 7.65 9.21
N GLN A 27 4.41 8.40 8.32
CA GLN A 27 3.53 7.89 7.29
C GLN A 27 4.02 8.34 5.92
N TRP A 28 4.10 7.41 4.97
CA TRP A 28 4.50 7.68 3.60
C TRP A 28 3.29 7.52 2.68
N THR A 29 3.11 8.49 1.79
CA THR A 29 2.09 8.45 0.73
C THR A 29 2.79 8.43 -0.62
N TYR A 30 2.47 7.41 -1.42
CA TYR A 30 2.92 7.23 -2.79
C TYR A 30 1.76 7.49 -3.74
N GLN A 31 2.04 8.10 -4.88
CA GLN A 31 1.05 8.33 -5.92
C GLN A 31 1.48 7.66 -7.22
N PHE A 32 0.67 6.72 -7.69
CA PHE A 32 0.88 6.02 -8.95
C PHE A 32 -0.12 6.52 -9.99
N LYS A 33 0.34 6.80 -11.22
CA LYS A 33 -0.51 7.30 -12.31
C LYS A 33 -0.34 6.48 -13.57
N LYS A 34 -1.45 6.19 -14.24
CA LYS A 34 -1.50 5.54 -15.55
C LYS A 34 -2.76 5.95 -16.29
N ASN A 35 -2.60 6.68 -17.38
CA ASN A 35 -3.72 7.24 -18.15
C ASN A 35 -4.64 8.05 -17.23
N ASN A 36 -5.93 7.72 -17.23
CA ASN A 36 -6.96 8.37 -16.41
C ASN A 36 -7.05 7.81 -14.98
N LEU A 37 -6.20 6.86 -14.61
CA LEU A 37 -6.17 6.27 -13.28
C LEU A 37 -5.07 6.90 -12.43
N LYS A 38 -5.42 7.20 -11.19
CA LYS A 38 -4.50 7.63 -10.13
C LYS A 38 -4.75 6.78 -8.89
N LEU A 39 -3.70 6.32 -8.24
CA LEU A 39 -3.78 5.55 -7.00
C LEU A 39 -2.86 6.16 -5.96
N ASP A 40 -3.45 6.61 -4.86
CA ASP A 40 -2.70 6.97 -3.67
C ASP A 40 -2.58 5.73 -2.77
N PHE A 41 -1.35 5.39 -2.41
CA PHE A 41 -0.99 4.28 -1.52
C PHE A 41 -0.28 4.83 -0.30
N THR A 42 -0.84 4.61 0.88
CA THR A 42 -0.31 5.16 2.13
C THR A 42 -0.07 4.04 3.12
N TYR A 43 1.07 4.07 3.81
CA TYR A 43 1.35 3.19 4.94
C TYR A 43 2.08 3.96 6.07
N SER A 44 1.95 3.49 7.31
CA SER A 44 2.62 4.09 8.46
C SER A 44 3.27 3.05 9.36
N ILE A 45 4.22 3.49 10.20
CA ILE A 45 4.83 2.62 11.23
C ILE A 45 3.82 2.13 12.27
N ASP A 46 2.71 2.86 12.44
CA ASP A 46 1.58 2.52 13.33
C ASP A 46 0.71 1.38 12.77
N LYS A 47 1.22 0.66 11.77
CA LYS A 47 0.61 -0.52 11.17
C LYS A 47 -0.69 -0.23 10.44
N ILE A 48 -0.82 0.98 9.91
CA ILE A 48 -1.95 1.42 9.09
C ILE A 48 -1.55 1.37 7.61
N ILE A 49 -2.52 1.07 6.76
CA ILE A 49 -2.38 1.09 5.32
C ILE A 49 -3.68 1.52 4.66
N SER A 50 -3.59 2.28 3.58
CA SER A 50 -4.75 2.67 2.80
C SER A 50 -4.44 2.80 1.31
N THR A 51 -5.49 2.66 0.51
CA THR A 51 -5.46 2.83 -0.94
C THR A 51 -6.65 3.66 -1.38
N TYR A 52 -6.42 4.68 -2.20
CA TYR A 52 -7.46 5.51 -2.81
C TYR A 52 -7.28 5.52 -4.32
N LEU A 53 -8.23 4.92 -5.04
CA LEU A 53 -8.23 4.82 -6.49
C LEU A 53 -9.16 5.86 -7.10
N TYR A 54 -8.64 6.62 -8.05
CA TYR A 54 -9.35 7.66 -8.77
C TYR A 54 -9.39 7.35 -10.27
N PHE A 55 -10.49 7.74 -10.91
CA PHE A 55 -10.64 7.79 -12.36
C PHE A 55 -11.03 9.20 -12.78
N ASN A 56 -10.22 9.86 -13.62
CA ASN A 56 -10.38 11.28 -13.98
C ASN A 56 -10.53 12.19 -12.74
N GLU A 57 -9.64 12.03 -11.76
CA GLU A 57 -9.65 12.75 -10.47
C GLU A 57 -10.87 12.49 -9.56
N ILE A 58 -11.81 11.62 -9.96
CA ILE A 58 -12.96 11.22 -9.13
C ILE A 58 -12.58 9.96 -8.35
N LEU A 59 -12.74 9.98 -7.02
CA LEU A 59 -12.52 8.81 -6.17
C LEU A 59 -13.56 7.73 -6.48
N ILE A 60 -13.11 6.54 -6.88
CA ILE A 60 -13.98 5.41 -7.24
C ILE A 60 -13.86 4.22 -6.29
N ALA A 61 -12.76 4.09 -5.56
CA ALA A 61 -12.61 3.08 -4.52
C ALA A 61 -11.63 3.56 -3.44
N SER A 62 -11.93 3.22 -2.19
CA SER A 62 -11.06 3.47 -1.05
C SER A 62 -11.04 2.25 -0.14
N ASN A 63 -9.87 1.86 0.35
CA ASN A 63 -9.73 0.83 1.36
C ASN A 63 -8.76 1.32 2.44
N PHE A 64 -9.11 1.04 3.69
CA PHE A 64 -8.31 1.33 4.86
C PHE A 64 -8.25 0.06 5.72
N ALA A 65 -7.08 -0.22 6.28
CA ALA A 65 -6.94 -1.30 7.25
C ALA A 65 -5.82 -1.03 8.25
N SER A 66 -5.96 -1.60 9.43
CA SER A 66 -4.97 -1.62 10.50
C SER A 66 -4.47 -3.04 10.75
N GLY A 67 -3.36 -3.18 11.47
CA GLY A 67 -2.76 -4.48 11.75
C GLY A 67 -1.80 -4.95 10.66
N LEU A 68 -1.25 -4.01 9.89
CA LEU A 68 -0.15 -4.27 8.96
C LEU A 68 1.00 -4.96 9.71
N SER A 69 1.29 -6.18 9.30
CA SER A 69 2.34 -7.01 9.90
C SER A 69 3.57 -7.11 9.01
N GLU A 70 3.37 -7.02 7.68
CA GLU A 70 4.46 -7.12 6.71
C GLU A 70 4.16 -6.29 5.46
N LEU A 71 5.24 -5.66 4.95
CA LEU A 71 5.33 -5.10 3.62
C LEU A 71 6.50 -5.73 2.88
N SER A 72 6.31 -6.04 1.60
CA SER A 72 7.37 -6.54 0.72
C SER A 72 7.09 -6.17 -0.74
N ILE A 73 8.11 -6.37 -1.58
CA ILE A 73 7.97 -6.27 -3.03
C ILE A 73 8.41 -7.60 -3.63
N GLU A 74 7.55 -8.18 -4.48
CA GLU A 74 7.84 -9.39 -5.25
C GLU A 74 7.42 -9.16 -6.70
N ASN A 75 8.33 -9.36 -7.65
CA ASN A 75 8.04 -9.21 -9.09
C ASN A 75 7.34 -7.88 -9.45
N ASN A 76 7.85 -6.77 -8.91
CA ASN A 76 7.28 -5.41 -9.08
C ASN A 76 5.87 -5.21 -8.48
N ILE A 77 5.44 -6.09 -7.57
CA ILE A 77 4.16 -6.00 -6.87
C ILE A 77 4.45 -5.70 -5.40
N ILE A 78 3.86 -4.63 -4.89
CA ILE A 78 3.81 -4.34 -3.46
C ILE A 78 2.82 -5.33 -2.83
N ILE A 79 3.29 -6.08 -1.84
CA ILE A 79 2.51 -7.02 -1.07
C ILE A 79 2.44 -6.49 0.35
N ALA A 80 1.23 -6.32 0.86
CA ALA A 80 0.99 -6.01 2.26
C ALA A 80 0.20 -7.13 2.90
N THR A 81 0.69 -7.59 4.04
CA THR A 81 0.02 -8.58 4.87
C THR A 81 -0.44 -7.91 6.14
N LEU A 82 -1.69 -8.12 6.50
CA LEU A 82 -2.28 -7.67 7.74
C LEU A 82 -2.79 -8.88 8.50
N SER A 83 -2.48 -8.93 9.78
CA SER A 83 -2.96 -9.98 10.67
C SER A 83 -3.60 -9.36 11.90
N THR A 84 -4.79 -9.85 12.19
CA THR A 84 -5.50 -9.64 13.45
C THR A 84 -5.94 -11.01 13.95
N ASP A 85 -6.24 -11.16 15.25
CA ASP A 85 -6.43 -12.45 15.94
C ASP A 85 -7.05 -13.58 15.11
N LYS A 86 -8.12 -13.30 14.36
CA LYS A 86 -8.85 -14.29 13.55
C LYS A 86 -8.95 -13.97 12.06
N LEU A 87 -8.38 -12.85 11.62
CA LEU A 87 -8.52 -12.38 10.25
C LEU A 87 -7.14 -12.05 9.67
N TYR A 88 -6.83 -12.73 8.57
CA TYR A 88 -5.70 -12.45 7.71
C TYR A 88 -6.21 -11.69 6.49
N ARG A 89 -5.57 -10.56 6.18
CA ARG A 89 -5.88 -9.76 4.99
C ARG A 89 -4.61 -9.53 4.20
N LYS A 90 -4.72 -9.61 2.87
CA LYS A 90 -3.60 -9.39 1.96
C LYS A 90 -3.97 -8.35 0.90
N LEU A 91 -3.10 -7.36 0.73
CA LEU A 91 -3.10 -6.44 -0.38
C LEU A 91 -2.03 -6.87 -1.38
N LYS A 92 -2.38 -6.91 -2.65
CA LYS A 92 -1.43 -6.93 -3.77
C LYS A 92 -1.66 -5.71 -4.64
N LEU A 93 -0.60 -4.93 -4.86
CA LEU A 93 -0.64 -3.69 -5.61
C LEU A 93 0.45 -3.72 -6.68
N ALA A 94 0.08 -3.60 -7.95
CA ALA A 94 1.00 -3.48 -9.07
C ALA A 94 1.06 -1.99 -9.50
N PRO A 95 2.11 -1.23 -9.12
CA PRO A 95 2.12 0.22 -9.25
C PRO A 95 2.07 0.70 -10.71
N TYR A 96 2.89 0.10 -11.59
CA TYR A 96 2.99 0.48 -13.00
C TYR A 96 1.71 0.26 -13.82
N ASN A 97 0.84 -0.63 -13.36
CA ASN A 97 -0.40 -0.98 -14.04
C ASN A 97 -1.66 -0.52 -13.28
N ILE A 98 -1.49 0.04 -12.09
CA ILE A 98 -2.58 0.41 -11.16
C ILE A 98 -3.58 -0.75 -11.02
N THR A 99 -3.07 -1.91 -10.59
CA THR A 99 -3.89 -3.06 -10.23
C THR A 99 -3.84 -3.25 -8.74
N ILE A 100 -5.00 -3.36 -8.10
CA ILE A 100 -5.14 -3.46 -6.65
C ILE A 100 -6.05 -4.64 -6.36
N LYS A 101 -5.63 -5.52 -5.46
CA LYS A 101 -6.45 -6.63 -4.98
C LYS A 101 -6.32 -6.76 -3.48
N TRP A 102 -7.46 -6.67 -2.80
CA TRP A 102 -7.60 -7.06 -1.40
C TRP A 102 -8.20 -8.46 -1.32
N SER A 103 -7.69 -9.29 -0.42
CA SER A 103 -8.25 -10.61 -0.12
C SER A 103 -8.28 -10.82 1.39
N ASP A 104 -9.37 -11.40 1.87
CA ASP A 104 -9.64 -11.71 3.27
C ASP A 104 -9.72 -13.22 3.46
N GLU A 105 -9.08 -13.71 4.52
CA GLU A 105 -9.09 -15.12 4.92
C GLU A 105 -9.24 -15.21 6.45
N PHE A 106 -10.12 -16.09 6.91
CA PHE A 106 -10.22 -16.39 8.34
C PHE A 106 -9.09 -17.32 8.75
N ILE A 107 -8.49 -17.07 9.91
CA ILE A 107 -7.56 -18.00 10.54
C ILE A 107 -8.40 -19.09 11.20
N LEU A 108 -8.36 -20.30 10.62
CA LEU A 108 -9.07 -21.49 11.12
C LEU A 108 -8.37 -22.08 12.35
#